data_AF-A0A3P7NPW7-F1
#
_entry.id   AF-A0A3P7NPW7-F1
#
_cell.length_a   1.000
_cell.length_b   1.000
_cell.length_c   1.000
_cell.angle_alpha   90.00
_cell.angle_beta   90.00
_cell.angle_gamma   90.00
#
_symmetry.space_group_name_H-M   'P 1'
#
loop_
_entity.id
_entity.type
_entity.pdbx_description
1 polymer ?
#
loop_
_entity_poly.entity_id
_entity_poly.type
_entity_poly.pdbx_seq_one_letter_code
_entity_poly.pdbx_strand_id
1 'polypeptide(L)'
;MSEQGSSNYIKLGSYEYNPADILGSGAFAIVYKGRFSDNHDQKVAIKQMIKGQNVLKSKTLLSKEISVLRISNTGVYLVIEFCNGGDLSEYLHIKKTLPEETIRHFLIQIGSAMDAMNKRAIMHRDLKPGNILLSYYGNFSSVGDVPGHLITFKLADFGFARFLQDGIMAETMCGSPMYMAPEVLMCRKYDARADIWSMGVIVYQCYVGRAPFYANSPEALKNIYEKTVDLKPK
;
A
#
# COMPACT_ATOMS: atom_id res chain seq x y z
N MET A 1 -20.42 -22.79 36.46
CA MET A 1 -18.97 -22.53 36.40
C MET A 1 -18.69 -21.77 35.13
N SER A 2 -18.47 -20.47 35.26
CA SER A 2 -18.16 -19.55 34.16
C SER A 2 -16.69 -19.66 33.80
N GLU A 3 -16.37 -20.15 32.62
CA GLU A 3 -15.01 -20.07 32.07
C GLU A 3 -14.69 -18.61 31.74
N GLN A 4 -13.82 -18.00 32.55
CA GLN A 4 -13.15 -16.75 32.23
C GLN A 4 -12.12 -17.04 31.13
N GLY A 5 -12.52 -16.91 29.86
CA GLY A 5 -11.58 -16.83 28.75
C GLY A 5 -10.80 -15.51 28.84
N SER A 6 -9.56 -15.56 29.32
CA SER A 6 -8.62 -14.44 29.22
C SER A 6 -8.59 -13.96 27.77
N SER A 7 -9.07 -12.75 27.50
CA SER A 7 -9.05 -12.21 26.14
C SER A 7 -7.58 -12.07 25.71
N ASN A 8 -7.18 -12.76 24.64
CA ASN A 8 -5.82 -12.71 24.07
C ASN A 8 -5.46 -11.36 23.42
N TYR A 9 -6.11 -10.27 23.85
CA TYR A 9 -5.90 -8.93 23.33
C TYR A 9 -4.73 -8.24 24.01
N ILE A 10 -3.83 -7.68 23.20
CA ILE A 10 -2.74 -6.83 23.64
C ILE A 10 -3.21 -5.38 23.60
N LYS A 11 -3.10 -4.66 24.73
CA LYS A 11 -3.42 -3.24 24.83
C LYS A 11 -2.28 -2.36 24.32
N LEU A 12 -2.65 -1.32 23.58
CA LEU A 12 -1.79 -0.28 23.03
C LEU A 12 -2.43 1.10 23.23
N GLY A 13 -2.37 1.62 24.46
CA GLY A 13 -3.08 2.84 24.83
C GLY A 13 -4.60 2.62 24.82
N SER A 14 -5.34 3.45 24.07
CA SER A 14 -6.79 3.35 23.88
C SER A 14 -7.21 2.29 22.84
N TYR A 15 -6.25 1.51 22.33
CA TYR A 15 -6.47 0.50 21.30
C TYR A 15 -6.08 -0.87 21.81
N GLU A 16 -6.63 -1.91 21.19
CA GLU A 16 -6.24 -3.29 21.44
C GLU A 16 -6.31 -4.12 20.16
N TYR A 17 -5.54 -5.20 20.11
CA TYR A 17 -5.53 -6.14 19.01
C TYR A 17 -5.25 -7.57 19.49
N ASN A 18 -5.71 -8.55 18.73
CA ASN A 18 -5.36 -9.95 18.93
C ASN A 18 -4.22 -10.33 17.96
N PRO A 19 -3.08 -10.85 18.45
CA PRO A 19 -1.98 -11.29 17.58
C PRO A 19 -2.37 -12.37 16.54
N ALA A 20 -3.49 -13.06 16.74
CA ALA A 20 -4.03 -14.02 15.78
C ALA A 20 -4.69 -13.35 14.56
N ASP A 21 -5.15 -12.11 14.69
CA ASP A 21 -5.90 -11.40 13.64
C ASP A 21 -4.94 -10.64 12.70
N ILE A 22 -4.08 -11.38 12.00
CA ILE A 22 -3.11 -10.81 11.05
C ILE A 22 -3.85 -10.41 9.76
N LEU A 23 -3.71 -9.14 9.38
CA LEU A 23 -4.19 -8.61 8.09
C LEU A 23 -3.12 -8.73 7.00
N GLY A 24 -1.85 -8.67 7.37
CA GLY A 24 -0.75 -8.83 6.43
C GLY A 24 0.62 -8.90 7.12
N SER A 25 1.57 -9.56 6.47
CA SER A 25 2.96 -9.64 6.93
C SER A 25 3.91 -9.34 5.78
N GLY A 26 4.93 -8.52 6.05
CA GLY A 26 5.96 -8.17 5.09
C GLY A 26 7.32 -8.11 5.76
N ALA A 27 8.37 -7.90 4.97
CA ALA A 27 9.75 -7.86 5.45
C ALA A 27 10.00 -6.75 6.50
N PHE A 28 9.16 -5.71 6.53
CA PHE A 28 9.36 -4.50 7.35
C PHE A 28 8.38 -4.39 8.52
N ALA A 29 7.22 -5.05 8.44
CA ALA A 29 6.16 -4.92 9.43
C ALA A 29 5.16 -6.07 9.38
N ILE A 30 4.43 -6.25 10.48
CA ILE A 30 3.24 -7.07 10.57
C ILE A 30 2.05 -6.15 10.86
N VAL A 31 0.93 -6.36 10.19
CA VAL A 31 -0.29 -5.58 10.36
C VAL A 31 -1.36 -6.47 10.97
N TYR A 32 -1.94 -6.01 12.07
CA TYR A 32 -3.00 -6.68 12.80
C TYR A 32 -4.31 -5.90 12.69
N LYS A 33 -5.43 -6.61 12.77
CA LYS A 33 -6.73 -6.00 13.01
C LYS A 33 -6.81 -5.62 14.48
N GLY A 34 -7.15 -4.36 14.75
CA GLY A 34 -7.38 -3.86 16.09
C GLY A 34 -8.71 -3.14 16.20
N ARG A 35 -8.96 -2.59 17.39
CA ARG A 35 -10.15 -1.78 17.71
C ARG A 35 -9.85 -0.79 18.83
N PHE A 36 -10.73 0.19 19.02
CA PHE A 36 -10.72 1.00 20.24
C PHE A 36 -11.14 0.13 21.43
N SER A 37 -10.43 0.24 22.55
CA SER A 37 -10.75 -0.51 23.77
C SER A 37 -12.11 -0.11 24.37
N ASP A 38 -12.54 1.14 24.18
CA ASP A 38 -13.82 1.63 24.71
C ASP A 38 -14.98 1.53 23.68
N ASN A 39 -14.68 1.19 22.42
CA ASN A 39 -15.66 0.99 21.36
C ASN A 39 -15.20 -0.09 20.37
N HIS A 40 -15.68 -1.32 20.59
CA HIS A 40 -15.23 -2.48 19.82
C HIS A 40 -15.68 -2.49 18.36
N ASP A 41 -16.70 -1.71 17.99
CA ASP A 41 -17.15 -1.60 16.60
C ASP A 41 -16.22 -0.71 15.76
N GLN A 42 -15.48 0.19 16.42
CA GLN A 42 -14.53 1.06 15.76
C GLN A 42 -13.19 0.33 15.54
N LYS A 43 -13.08 -0.27 14.36
CA LYS A 43 -11.91 -1.04 13.92
C LYS A 43 -10.75 -0.13 13.49
N VAL A 44 -9.53 -0.59 13.72
CA VAL A 44 -8.27 0.02 13.27
C VAL A 44 -7.33 -1.04 12.71
N ALA A 45 -6.33 -0.62 11.95
CA ALA A 45 -5.20 -1.48 11.59
C ALA A 45 -3.97 -1.06 12.42
N ILE A 46 -3.32 -2.05 13.05
CA ILE A 46 -2.13 -1.85 13.89
C ILE A 46 -0.93 -2.42 13.17
N LYS A 47 -0.09 -1.54 12.61
CA LYS A 47 1.15 -1.92 11.94
C LYS A 47 2.31 -1.91 12.94
N GLN A 48 2.77 -3.09 13.32
CA GLN A 48 3.95 -3.30 14.15
C GLN A 48 5.20 -3.36 13.27
N MET A 49 6.14 -2.44 13.50
CA MET A 49 7.43 -2.41 12.81
C MET A 49 8.38 -3.45 13.39
N ILE A 50 9.10 -4.17 12.53
CA ILE A 50 10.13 -5.14 12.97
C ILE A 50 11.36 -4.36 13.50
N LYS A 51 11.96 -4.83 14.60
CA LYS A 51 13.10 -4.17 15.29
C LYS A 51 14.29 -3.96 14.34
N GLY A 52 14.92 -2.78 14.41
CA GLY A 52 16.15 -2.44 13.65
C GLY A 52 15.96 -1.42 12.52
N GLN A 53 14.75 -0.87 12.32
CA GLN A 53 14.46 0.07 11.23
C GLN A 53 14.20 1.50 11.70
N ASN A 54 14.51 2.46 10.82
CA ASN A 54 14.39 3.91 11.07
C ASN A 54 12.93 4.39 11.05
N VAL A 55 12.28 4.27 12.21
CA VAL A 55 10.92 4.72 12.54
C VAL A 55 10.63 6.18 12.19
N LEU A 56 11.65 7.03 12.18
CA LEU A 56 11.51 8.48 12.00
C LEU A 56 11.07 8.88 10.57
N LYS A 57 11.35 8.06 9.54
CA LYS A 57 11.00 8.38 8.15
C LYS A 57 9.50 8.29 7.89
N SER A 58 8.82 7.25 8.39
CA SER A 58 7.37 7.11 8.24
C SER A 58 6.59 8.17 9.05
N LYS A 59 7.14 8.61 10.20
CA LYS A 59 6.49 9.61 11.06
C LYS A 59 6.41 10.99 10.42
N THR A 60 7.46 11.44 9.72
CA THR A 60 7.47 12.77 9.08
C THR A 60 6.59 12.83 7.85
N LEU A 61 6.63 11.78 7.01
CA LEU A 61 5.84 11.69 5.77
C LEU A 61 4.34 11.60 6.03
N LEU A 62 3.94 10.96 7.13
CA LEU A 62 2.54 10.70 7.45
C LEU A 62 2.06 11.48 8.68
N SER A 63 2.75 12.54 9.10
CA SER A 63 2.44 13.29 10.32
C SER A 63 1.00 13.87 10.39
N LYS A 64 0.31 13.98 9.24
CA LYS A 64 -1.10 14.39 9.15
C LYS A 64 -2.09 13.23 8.91
N GLU A 65 -1.62 12.03 8.56
CA GLU A 65 -2.44 10.87 8.15
C GLU A 65 -2.22 9.62 9.03
N ILE A 66 -1.18 9.58 9.87
CA ILE A 66 -1.07 8.63 10.97
C ILE A 66 -2.04 9.09 12.07
N SER A 67 -3.01 8.25 12.38
CA SER A 67 -3.92 8.51 13.50
C SER A 67 -3.14 8.58 14.81
N VAL A 68 -2.24 7.61 15.09
CA VAL A 68 -1.32 7.67 16.24
C VAL A 68 -0.05 6.81 16.04
N LEU A 69 1.15 7.39 16.24
CA LEU A 69 2.40 6.63 16.45
C LEU A 69 2.52 6.27 17.94
N ARG A 70 2.73 4.99 18.25
CA ARG A 70 2.95 4.50 19.62
C ARG A 70 4.28 3.76 19.71
N ILE A 71 5.04 4.08 20.74
CA ILE A 71 6.28 3.38 21.10
C ILE A 71 5.97 2.60 22.37
N SER A 72 6.25 1.30 22.38
CA SER A 72 6.17 0.47 23.58
C SER A 72 7.46 -0.33 23.75
N ASN A 73 7.59 -1.02 24.89
CA ASN A 73 8.75 -1.88 25.16
C ASN A 73 8.95 -2.99 24.12
N THR A 74 7.87 -3.34 23.39
CA THR A 74 7.87 -4.45 22.42
C THR A 74 8.12 -4.00 20.99
N GLY A 75 8.12 -2.69 20.70
CA GLY A 75 8.43 -2.16 19.37
C GLY A 75 7.75 -0.84 19.05
N VAL A 76 7.73 -0.51 17.76
CA VAL A 76 7.03 0.66 17.24
C VAL A 76 5.77 0.25 16.51
N TYR A 77 4.69 0.96 16.80
CA TYR A 77 3.36 0.67 16.30
C TYR A 77 2.76 1.92 15.65
N LEU A 78 2.14 1.72 14.50
CA LEU A 78 1.30 2.71 13.84
C LEU A 78 -0.14 2.24 13.94
N VAL A 79 -1.00 3.08 14.52
CA VAL A 79 -2.45 2.87 14.49
C VAL A 79 -3.02 3.72 13.36
N ILE A 80 -3.61 3.06 12.37
CA ILE A 80 -4.13 3.67 11.14
C ILE A 80 -5.55 3.17 10.87
N GLU A 81 -6.21 3.81 9.90
CA GLU A 81 -7.53 3.43 9.42
C GLU A 81 -7.58 1.96 8.98
N PHE A 82 -8.65 1.26 9.38
CA PHE A 82 -8.93 -0.09 8.88
C PHE A 82 -9.73 -0.02 7.57
N CYS A 83 -9.19 -0.60 6.51
CA CYS A 83 -9.88 -0.77 5.23
C CYS A 83 -10.55 -2.15 5.18
N ASN A 84 -11.88 -2.17 5.08
CA ASN A 84 -12.70 -3.38 5.20
C ASN A 84 -12.79 -4.24 3.93
N GLY A 85 -12.26 -3.77 2.80
CA GLY A 85 -12.28 -4.48 1.52
C GLY A 85 -10.98 -5.14 1.12
N GLY A 86 -10.00 -5.26 2.03
CA GLY A 86 -8.69 -5.82 1.71
C GLY A 86 -7.89 -4.90 0.79
N ASP A 87 -7.14 -5.50 -0.13
CA ASP A 87 -6.32 -4.79 -1.12
C ASP A 87 -6.72 -5.09 -2.57
N LEU A 88 -6.24 -4.25 -3.50
CA LEU A 88 -6.53 -4.38 -4.92
C LEU A 88 -5.96 -5.67 -5.52
N SER A 89 -4.90 -6.24 -4.95
CA SER A 89 -4.35 -7.52 -5.42
C SER A 89 -5.34 -8.66 -5.16
N GLU A 90 -5.90 -8.74 -3.95
CA GLU A 90 -6.95 -9.70 -3.60
C GLU A 90 -8.21 -9.46 -4.44
N TYR A 91 -8.61 -8.20 -4.60
CA TYR A 91 -9.78 -7.85 -5.42
C TYR A 91 -9.62 -8.27 -6.89
N LEU A 92 -8.44 -8.05 -7.48
CA LEU A 92 -8.12 -8.52 -8.84
C LEU A 92 -8.03 -10.04 -8.92
N HIS A 93 -7.57 -10.71 -7.86
CA HIS A 93 -7.57 -12.18 -7.82
C HIS A 93 -9.00 -12.74 -7.92
N ILE A 94 -9.97 -12.10 -7.25
CA ILE A 94 -11.39 -12.46 -7.29
C ILE A 94 -12.01 -12.10 -8.65
N LYS A 95 -11.84 -10.83 -9.09
CA LYS A 95 -12.52 -10.28 -10.28
C LYS A 95 -11.89 -10.69 -11.61
N LYS A 96 -10.61 -11.08 -11.62
CA LYS A 96 -9.75 -11.32 -12.78
C LYS A 96 -9.44 -10.07 -13.59
N THR A 97 -10.46 -9.33 -14.02
CA THR A 97 -10.36 -8.02 -14.68
C THR A 97 -11.43 -7.08 -14.14
N LEU A 98 -11.24 -5.78 -14.33
CA LEU A 98 -12.18 -4.75 -13.89
C LEU A 98 -12.83 -4.07 -15.11
N PRO A 99 -14.13 -3.77 -15.07
CA PRO A 99 -14.78 -2.93 -16.07
C PRO A 99 -14.14 -1.54 -16.13
N GLU A 100 -14.13 -0.92 -17.31
CA GLU A 100 -13.60 0.44 -17.49
C GLU A 100 -14.25 1.46 -16.56
N GLU A 101 -15.53 1.29 -16.23
CA GLU A 101 -16.22 2.13 -15.26
C GLU A 101 -15.57 2.05 -13.87
N THR A 102 -15.28 0.86 -13.37
CA THR A 102 -14.55 0.68 -12.10
C THR A 102 -13.14 1.26 -12.18
N ILE A 103 -12.44 1.03 -13.30
CA ILE A 103 -11.09 1.57 -13.55
C ILE A 103 -11.11 3.10 -13.56
N ARG A 104 -12.14 3.73 -14.11
CA ARG A 104 -12.32 5.19 -14.11
C ARG A 104 -12.45 5.73 -12.68
N HIS A 105 -13.27 5.10 -11.84
CA HIS A 105 -13.42 5.49 -10.43
C HIS A 105 -12.12 5.32 -9.65
N PHE A 106 -11.41 4.21 -9.89
CA PHE A 106 -10.07 3.97 -9.34
C PHE A 106 -9.08 5.06 -9.74
N LEU A 107 -8.99 5.39 -11.03
CA LEU A 107 -8.09 6.39 -11.58
C LEU A 107 -8.33 7.79 -11.00
N ILE A 108 -9.58 8.19 -10.81
CA ILE A 108 -9.92 9.48 -10.20
C ILE A 108 -9.39 9.55 -8.76
N GLN A 109 -9.63 8.50 -7.97
CA GLN A 109 -9.23 8.47 -6.56
C GLN A 109 -7.72 8.39 -6.38
N ILE A 110 -7.04 7.49 -7.10
CA ILE A 110 -5.58 7.39 -7.04
C ILE A 110 -4.90 8.62 -7.67
N GLY A 111 -5.45 9.18 -8.75
CA GLY A 111 -4.97 10.44 -9.32
C GLY A 111 -5.01 11.58 -8.30
N SER A 112 -6.09 11.68 -7.51
CA SER A 112 -6.17 12.65 -6.41
C SER A 112 -5.12 12.41 -5.33
N ALA A 113 -4.86 11.15 -4.95
CA ALA A 113 -3.85 10.81 -3.97
C ALA A 113 -2.42 11.13 -4.49
N MET A 114 -2.15 10.83 -5.75
CA MET A 114 -0.90 11.15 -6.44
C MET A 114 -0.65 12.66 -6.51
N ASP A 115 -1.67 13.45 -6.85
CA ASP A 115 -1.58 14.91 -6.86
C ASP A 115 -1.27 15.48 -5.46
N ALA A 116 -1.91 14.92 -4.42
CA ALA A 116 -1.63 15.31 -3.04
C ALA A 116 -0.18 14.99 -2.61
N MET A 117 0.37 13.84 -3.02
CA MET A 117 1.78 13.49 -2.80
C MET A 117 2.73 14.43 -3.55
N ASN A 118 2.44 14.67 -4.84
CA ASN A 118 3.26 15.54 -5.69
C ASN A 118 3.35 16.98 -5.14
N LYS A 119 2.22 17.55 -4.69
CA LYS A 119 2.18 18.88 -4.05
C LYS A 119 3.01 18.97 -2.76
N ARG A 120 3.32 17.84 -2.12
CA ARG A 120 4.18 17.74 -0.93
C ARG A 120 5.59 17.26 -1.26
N ALA A 121 5.93 17.12 -2.55
CA ALA A 121 7.17 16.54 -3.05
C ALA A 121 7.46 15.14 -2.48
N ILE A 122 6.41 14.34 -2.29
CA ILE A 122 6.51 12.96 -1.80
C ILE A 122 6.46 12.01 -2.99
N MET A 123 7.40 11.06 -3.03
CA MET A 123 7.30 9.86 -3.86
C MET A 123 6.97 8.65 -3.00
N HIS A 124 6.10 7.77 -3.50
CA HIS A 124 5.72 6.53 -2.84
C HIS A 124 6.77 5.43 -3.04
N ARG A 125 7.23 5.22 -4.29
CA ARG A 125 8.30 4.29 -4.71
C ARG A 125 8.02 2.79 -4.58
N ASP A 126 6.87 2.39 -4.07
CA ASP A 126 6.40 0.99 -4.08
C ASP A 126 4.90 0.89 -4.41
N LEU A 127 4.42 1.65 -5.40
CA LEU A 127 3.04 1.50 -5.85
C LEU A 127 2.83 0.13 -6.50
N LYS A 128 1.87 -0.62 -5.98
CA LYS A 128 1.44 -1.94 -6.46
C LYS A 128 0.01 -2.22 -5.97
N PRO A 129 -0.70 -3.20 -6.54
CA PRO A 129 -2.06 -3.54 -6.10
C PRO A 129 -2.16 -3.85 -4.60
N GLY A 130 -1.18 -4.56 -4.04
CA GLY A 130 -1.15 -4.86 -2.59
C GLY A 130 -0.98 -3.65 -1.66
N ASN A 131 -0.61 -2.48 -2.21
CA ASN A 131 -0.50 -1.22 -1.46
C ASN A 131 -1.68 -0.27 -1.75
N ILE A 132 -2.72 -0.75 -2.44
CA ILE A 132 -3.97 -0.02 -2.66
C ILE A 132 -5.05 -0.74 -1.88
N LEU A 133 -5.44 -0.16 -0.75
CA LEU A 133 -6.46 -0.70 0.12
C LEU A 133 -7.85 -0.27 -0.35
N LEU A 134 -8.85 -1.12 -0.08
CA LEU A 134 -10.23 -0.91 -0.47
C LEU A 134 -11.11 -0.73 0.76
N SER A 135 -12.00 0.26 0.72
CA SER A 135 -13.03 0.43 1.75
C SER A 135 -14.38 0.71 1.10
N TYR A 136 -15.45 0.24 1.73
CA TYR A 136 -16.81 0.43 1.25
C TYR A 136 -17.79 0.46 2.41
N TYR A 137 -18.95 1.07 2.17
CA TYR A 137 -20.09 1.07 3.10
C TYR A 137 -21.22 0.19 2.56
N GLY A 138 -21.98 -0.42 3.46
CA GLY A 138 -23.11 -1.29 3.13
C GLY A 138 -22.88 -2.75 3.47
N ASN A 139 -23.97 -3.52 3.45
CA ASN A 139 -23.99 -4.93 3.81
C ASN A 139 -23.79 -5.79 2.56
N PHE A 140 -22.54 -6.03 2.20
CA PHE A 140 -22.14 -6.94 1.13
C PHE A 140 -21.44 -8.16 1.71
N SER A 141 -21.71 -9.34 1.14
CA SER A 141 -21.12 -10.61 1.59
C SER A 141 -19.61 -10.66 1.35
N SER A 142 -19.14 -10.06 0.25
CA SER A 142 -17.72 -9.95 -0.07
C SER A 142 -17.41 -8.64 -0.80
N VAL A 143 -16.14 -8.22 -0.81
CA VAL A 143 -15.69 -7.08 -1.64
C VAL A 143 -15.99 -7.32 -3.13
N GLY A 144 -16.03 -8.58 -3.56
CA GLY A 144 -16.39 -8.98 -4.92
C GLY A 144 -17.82 -8.58 -5.30
N ASP A 145 -18.73 -8.42 -4.35
CA ASP A 145 -20.13 -8.07 -4.64
C ASP A 145 -20.36 -6.55 -4.69
N VAL A 146 -19.36 -5.77 -4.28
CA VAL A 146 -19.47 -4.31 -4.19
C VAL A 146 -19.35 -3.70 -5.59
N PRO A 147 -20.34 -2.88 -6.02
CA PRO A 147 -20.22 -2.07 -7.23
C PRO A 147 -18.98 -1.18 -7.17
N GLY A 148 -18.20 -1.13 -8.26
CA GLY A 148 -16.91 -0.42 -8.28
C GLY A 148 -16.97 1.05 -7.89
N HIS A 149 -18.08 1.73 -8.21
CA HIS A 149 -18.29 3.15 -7.86
C HIS A 149 -18.53 3.39 -6.35
N LEU A 150 -18.83 2.33 -5.57
CA LEU A 150 -18.98 2.40 -4.12
C LEU A 150 -17.67 2.07 -3.37
N ILE A 151 -16.62 1.69 -4.10
CA ILE A 151 -15.32 1.35 -3.51
C ILE A 151 -14.48 2.63 -3.39
N THR A 152 -14.03 2.90 -2.17
CA THR A 152 -13.01 3.89 -1.87
C THR A 152 -11.63 3.23 -1.95
N PHE A 153 -10.75 3.77 -2.79
CA PHE A 153 -9.37 3.32 -2.95
C PHE A 153 -8.43 4.20 -2.12
N LYS A 154 -7.57 3.59 -1.30
CA LYS A 154 -6.64 4.29 -0.41
C LYS A 154 -5.22 3.81 -0.62
N LEU A 155 -4.27 4.72 -0.81
CA LEU A 155 -2.86 4.36 -0.84
C LEU A 155 -2.39 3.99 0.56
N ALA A 156 -1.58 2.93 0.63
CA ALA A 156 -0.99 2.44 1.86
C ALA A 156 0.49 2.11 1.67
N ASP A 157 1.17 1.95 2.79
CA ASP A 157 2.57 1.57 2.89
C ASP A 157 3.61 2.51 2.26
N PHE A 158 3.78 3.65 2.92
CA PHE A 158 4.81 4.63 2.64
C PHE A 158 6.19 4.25 3.22
N GLY A 159 6.46 2.96 3.46
CA GLY A 159 7.74 2.50 4.02
C GLY A 159 8.96 2.83 3.15
N PHE A 160 8.77 2.90 1.82
CA PHE A 160 9.80 3.30 0.86
C PHE A 160 9.72 4.77 0.44
N ALA A 161 8.71 5.49 0.91
CA ALA A 161 8.44 6.84 0.47
C ALA A 161 9.56 7.81 0.88
N ARG A 162 9.73 8.87 0.09
CA ARG A 162 10.80 9.85 0.28
C ARG A 162 10.36 11.23 -0.17
N PHE A 163 10.80 12.26 0.55
CA PHE A 163 10.77 13.63 0.06
C PHE A 163 11.83 13.82 -1.02
N LEU A 164 11.41 14.26 -2.21
CA LEU A 164 12.31 14.87 -3.18
C LEU A 164 12.52 16.32 -2.75
N GLN A 165 13.72 16.70 -2.35
CA GLN A 165 14.08 18.13 -2.37
C GLN A 165 14.33 18.53 -3.82
N ASP A 166 14.00 19.78 -4.18
CA ASP A 166 14.16 20.30 -5.54
C ASP A 166 15.56 19.96 -6.11
N GLY A 167 15.59 19.29 -7.27
CA GLY A 167 16.82 18.90 -7.97
C GLY A 167 17.50 17.61 -7.49
N ILE A 168 17.02 16.94 -6.43
CA ILE A 168 17.59 15.68 -5.94
C ILE A 168 16.79 14.50 -6.48
N MET A 169 17.40 13.71 -7.36
CA MET A 169 16.82 12.45 -7.83
C MET A 169 17.14 11.29 -6.88
N ALA A 170 16.27 10.28 -6.84
CA ALA A 170 16.53 9.06 -6.08
C ALA A 170 17.42 8.08 -6.88
N GLU A 171 18.35 7.40 -6.19
CA GLU A 171 19.28 6.41 -6.79
C GLU A 171 19.10 5.00 -6.22
N THR A 172 18.41 4.86 -5.08
CA THR A 172 18.23 3.54 -4.44
C THR A 172 17.17 2.74 -5.19
N MET A 173 17.52 1.55 -5.68
CA MET A 173 16.57 0.57 -6.19
C MET A 173 15.76 0.00 -5.02
N CYS A 174 14.45 0.26 -4.98
CA CYS A 174 13.54 -0.34 -4.02
C CYS A 174 12.12 -0.40 -4.60
N GLY A 175 11.27 -1.21 -3.97
CA GLY A 175 9.89 -1.47 -4.39
C GLY A 175 9.73 -2.85 -5.01
N SER A 176 8.64 -3.05 -5.74
CA SER A 176 8.26 -4.35 -6.30
C SER A 176 8.58 -4.40 -7.80
N PRO A 177 9.53 -5.25 -8.27
CA PRO A 177 10.12 -5.17 -9.62
C PRO A 177 9.12 -5.11 -10.78
N MET A 178 8.02 -5.87 -10.72
CA MET A 178 7.01 -5.88 -11.78
C MET A 178 6.32 -4.53 -12.02
N TYR A 179 6.34 -3.63 -11.04
CA TYR A 179 5.70 -2.31 -11.09
C TYR A 179 6.72 -1.17 -11.21
N MET A 180 8.03 -1.48 -11.20
CA MET A 180 9.08 -0.48 -11.28
C MET A 180 9.19 0.10 -12.69
N ALA A 181 9.43 1.41 -12.75
CA ALA A 181 9.79 2.10 -13.97
C ALA A 181 11.16 1.64 -14.50
N PRO A 182 11.39 1.69 -15.83
CA PRO A 182 12.64 1.23 -16.42
C PRO A 182 13.88 1.93 -15.84
N GLU A 183 13.80 3.24 -15.58
CA GLU A 183 14.88 4.01 -14.97
C GLU A 183 15.23 3.53 -13.56
N VAL A 184 14.24 3.05 -12.79
CA VAL A 184 14.44 2.52 -11.44
C VAL A 184 15.15 1.17 -11.51
N LEU A 185 14.69 0.25 -12.37
CA LEU A 185 15.33 -1.07 -12.55
C LEU A 185 16.74 -0.96 -13.16
N MET A 186 17.00 0.07 -13.95
CA MET A 186 18.32 0.33 -14.54
C MET A 186 19.25 1.13 -13.61
N CYS A 187 18.90 1.32 -12.34
CA CYS A 187 19.67 2.11 -11.37
C CYS A 187 20.01 3.53 -11.86
N ARG A 188 19.13 4.12 -12.66
CA ARG A 188 19.24 5.53 -13.04
C ARG A 188 18.59 6.40 -11.99
N LYS A 189 18.90 7.68 -12.06
CA LYS A 189 18.22 8.71 -11.28
C LYS A 189 16.76 8.84 -11.74
N TYR A 190 15.83 8.93 -10.79
CA TYR A 190 14.39 9.04 -11.07
C TYR A 190 13.68 10.06 -10.16
N ASP A 191 12.50 10.48 -10.62
CA ASP A 191 11.59 11.40 -9.94
C ASP A 191 10.18 10.79 -9.81
N ALA A 192 9.19 11.60 -9.42
CA ALA A 192 7.81 11.17 -9.19
C ALA A 192 7.13 10.54 -10.43
N ARG A 193 7.68 10.71 -11.64
CA ARG A 193 7.19 10.02 -12.85
C ARG A 193 7.33 8.50 -12.76
N ALA A 194 8.24 8.00 -11.94
CA ALA A 194 8.35 6.57 -11.66
C ALA A 194 7.06 6.01 -11.01
N ASP A 195 6.40 6.78 -10.13
CA ASP A 195 5.13 6.38 -9.54
C ASP A 195 3.98 6.43 -10.58
N ILE A 196 4.04 7.35 -11.56
CA ILE A 196 3.09 7.39 -12.69
C ILE A 196 3.21 6.14 -13.55
N TRP A 197 4.44 5.66 -13.81
CA TRP A 197 4.66 4.39 -14.48
C TRP A 197 4.01 3.23 -13.71
N SER A 198 4.28 3.13 -12.40
CA SER A 198 3.68 2.10 -11.56
C SER A 198 2.15 2.13 -11.60
N MET A 199 1.55 3.32 -11.57
CA MET A 199 0.11 3.50 -11.76
C MET A 199 -0.36 2.97 -13.12
N GLY A 200 0.36 3.26 -14.21
CA GLY A 200 0.06 2.72 -15.54
C GLY A 200 0.10 1.20 -15.60
N VAL A 201 1.10 0.58 -14.96
CA VAL A 201 1.19 -0.89 -14.82
C VAL A 201 -0.03 -1.44 -14.07
N ILE A 202 -0.44 -0.81 -12.97
CA ILE A 202 -1.62 -1.22 -12.20
C ILE A 202 -2.89 -1.12 -13.04
N VAL A 203 -3.10 0.00 -13.75
CA VAL A 203 -4.27 0.20 -14.62
C VAL A 203 -4.31 -0.85 -15.73
N TYR A 204 -3.17 -1.13 -16.37
CA TYR A 204 -3.07 -2.19 -17.36
C TYR A 204 -3.46 -3.54 -16.75
N GLN A 205 -2.96 -3.85 -15.56
CA GLN A 205 -3.30 -5.10 -14.87
C GLN A 205 -4.78 -5.17 -14.51
N CYS A 206 -5.41 -4.07 -14.10
CA CYS A 206 -6.85 -4.03 -13.86
C CYS A 206 -7.64 -4.37 -15.13
N TYR A 207 -7.20 -3.88 -16.28
CA TYR A 207 -7.90 -4.10 -17.55
C TYR A 207 -7.64 -5.49 -18.16
N VAL A 208 -6.38 -5.93 -18.16
CA VAL A 208 -5.92 -7.13 -18.87
C VAL A 208 -5.83 -8.36 -17.96
N GLY A 209 -5.79 -8.17 -16.64
CA GLY A 209 -5.68 -9.24 -15.63
C GLY A 209 -4.26 -9.73 -15.38
N ARG A 210 -3.25 -9.17 -16.06
CA ARG A 210 -1.82 -9.46 -15.86
C ARG A 210 -0.98 -8.21 -16.08
N ALA A 211 0.23 -8.18 -15.51
CA ALA A 211 1.18 -7.11 -15.76
C ALA A 211 1.54 -7.01 -17.27
N PRO A 212 1.83 -5.80 -17.79
CA PRO A 212 2.22 -5.59 -19.19
C PRO A 212 3.56 -6.25 -19.52
N PHE A 213 4.47 -6.28 -18.54
CA PHE A 213 5.78 -6.90 -18.67
C PHE A 213 5.95 -7.89 -17.52
N TYR A 214 6.31 -9.12 -17.85
CA TYR A 214 6.51 -10.19 -16.89
C TYR A 214 7.83 -10.89 -17.18
N ALA A 215 8.56 -11.20 -16.11
CA ALA A 215 9.80 -11.95 -16.16
C ALA A 215 10.02 -12.68 -14.83
N ASN A 216 10.74 -13.80 -14.90
CA ASN A 216 11.00 -14.66 -13.73
C ASN A 216 12.05 -14.08 -12.77
N SER A 217 12.75 -13.01 -13.15
CA SER A 217 13.68 -12.28 -12.28
C SER A 217 13.72 -10.79 -12.63
N PRO A 218 14.15 -9.92 -11.69
CA PRO A 218 14.37 -8.50 -11.97
C PRO A 218 15.36 -8.25 -13.11
N GLU A 219 16.40 -9.06 -13.24
CA GLU A 219 17.40 -8.97 -14.32
C GLU A 219 16.77 -9.31 -15.67
N ALA A 220 15.92 -10.33 -15.72
CA ALA A 220 15.19 -10.67 -16.94
C ALA A 220 14.21 -9.55 -17.32
N LEU A 221 13.55 -8.91 -16.35
CA LEU A 221 12.66 -7.76 -16.61
C LEU A 221 13.44 -6.55 -17.10
N LYS A 222 14.59 -6.26 -16.50
CA LYS A 222 15.53 -5.22 -16.96
C LYS A 222 15.95 -5.47 -18.42
N ASN A 223 16.30 -6.72 -18.76
CA ASN A 223 16.67 -7.09 -20.13
C ASN A 223 15.52 -6.87 -21.13
N ILE A 224 14.26 -7.05 -20.73
CA ILE A 224 13.09 -6.70 -21.56
C ILE A 224 13.10 -5.20 -21.85
N TYR A 225 13.20 -4.36 -20.81
CA TYR A 225 13.22 -2.91 -20.97
C TYR A 225 14.41 -2.41 -21.82
N GLU A 226 15.59 -3.02 -21.69
CA GLU A 226 16.77 -2.65 -22.49
C GLU A 226 16.64 -3.04 -23.96
N LYS A 227 15.85 -4.06 -24.30
CA LYS A 227 15.65 -4.52 -25.68
C LYS A 227 14.49 -3.81 -26.38
N THR A 228 13.53 -3.26 -25.65
CA THR A 228 12.40 -2.52 -26.23
C THR A 228 12.72 -1.03 -26.37
N VAL A 229 12.80 -0.54 -27.61
CA VAL A 229 13.22 0.84 -27.92
C VAL A 229 12.40 1.89 -27.17
N ASP A 230 11.08 1.70 -27.10
CA ASP A 230 10.16 2.66 -26.48
C ASP A 230 10.15 2.64 -24.94
N LEU A 231 10.76 1.62 -24.31
CA LEU A 231 10.82 1.47 -22.84
C LEU A 231 12.18 1.90 -22.26
N LYS A 232 13.13 2.32 -23.11
CA LYS A 232 14.40 2.86 -22.62
C LYS A 232 14.16 4.20 -21.95
N PRO A 233 14.76 4.44 -20.77
CA PRO A 233 14.73 5.77 -20.17
C PRO A 233 15.39 6.76 -21.13
N LYS A 234 14.66 7.82 -21.47
CA LYS A 234 15.15 8.92 -22.29
C LYS A 234 16.10 9.82 -21.51
#